data_AF-A0A1F3T280-F1
#
_entry.id   AF-A0A1F3T280-F1
#
_cell.length_a   1.000
_cell.length_b   1.000
_cell.length_c   1.000
_cell.angle_alpha   90.00
_cell.angle_beta   90.00
_cell.angle_gamma   90.00
#
_symmetry.space_group_name_H-M   'P 1'
#
loop_
_entity.id
_entity.type
_entity.pdbx_description
1 polymer ?
#
loop_
_entity_poly.entity_id
_entity_poly.type
_entity_poly.pdbx_seq_one_letter_code
_entity_poly.pdbx_strand_id
1 'polypeptide(L)'
;MHESGVKFLPEPVFSCLSEIIGFFERVAADFAKVRDESYVPAHSTVSFGKLTTGMGKIELSFDLRLLPELSPDELQKHIQDGIQKIARGYPGLNIGAARERMNPGLSVPENHEFVTLCQQAMKEAGLDPTLAKKATSTEAAQYQQAGYPAVVFGPGVSVGNSHSPNEHNLVDHLERAIAFYERVIEKACL
;
A
#
# COMPACT_ATOMS: atom_id res chain seq x y z
N MET A 1 -11.36 -28.58 -27.45
CA MET A 1 -10.59 -27.51 -28.10
C MET A 1 -9.52 -27.07 -27.11
N HIS A 2 -8.28 -27.48 -27.32
CA HIS A 2 -7.14 -27.00 -26.53
C HIS A 2 -6.38 -26.05 -27.45
N GLU A 3 -6.45 -24.74 -27.18
CA GLU A 3 -5.53 -23.81 -27.80
C GLU A 3 -4.12 -24.19 -27.34
N SER A 4 -3.36 -24.77 -28.25
CA SER A 4 -1.92 -24.88 -28.19
C SER A 4 -1.33 -23.48 -28.28
N GLY A 5 -1.38 -22.74 -27.16
CA GLY A 5 -0.58 -21.55 -26.96
C GLY A 5 0.90 -21.92 -27.02
N VAL A 6 1.70 -21.05 -27.61
CA VAL A 6 3.16 -21.20 -27.69
C VAL A 6 3.71 -21.37 -26.26
N LYS A 7 4.44 -22.47 -26.00
CA LYS A 7 5.17 -22.65 -24.72
C LYS A 7 6.32 -21.65 -24.69
N PHE A 8 6.09 -20.47 -24.13
CA PHE A 8 7.09 -19.40 -24.02
C PHE A 8 8.18 -19.71 -22.97
N LEU A 9 7.94 -20.64 -22.06
CA LEU A 9 8.84 -20.99 -20.96
C LEU A 9 9.12 -22.49 -20.93
N PRO A 10 10.33 -22.91 -20.52
CA PRO A 10 10.61 -24.31 -20.20
C PRO A 10 9.61 -24.83 -19.17
N GLU A 11 9.19 -26.09 -19.32
CA GLU A 11 8.15 -26.69 -18.49
C GLU A 11 8.43 -26.62 -16.98
N PRO A 12 9.67 -26.89 -16.49
CA PRO A 12 9.99 -26.72 -15.07
C PRO A 12 9.83 -25.27 -14.57
N VAL A 13 10.12 -24.29 -15.44
CA VAL A 13 10.02 -22.86 -15.11
C VAL A 13 8.55 -22.44 -15.04
N PHE A 14 7.74 -22.90 -15.99
CA PHE A 14 6.31 -22.65 -16.00
C PHE A 14 5.65 -23.22 -14.75
N SER A 15 5.88 -24.51 -14.44
CA SER A 15 5.32 -25.16 -13.25
C SER A 15 5.74 -24.46 -11.95
N CYS A 16 7.02 -24.07 -11.83
CA CYS A 16 7.51 -23.31 -10.68
C CYS A 16 6.81 -21.96 -10.53
N LEU A 17 6.65 -21.20 -11.62
CA LEU A 17 5.95 -19.92 -11.59
C LEU A 17 4.46 -20.09 -11.23
N SER A 18 3.80 -21.11 -11.77
CA SER A 18 2.41 -21.43 -11.40
C SER A 18 2.27 -21.76 -9.91
N GLU A 19 3.22 -22.48 -9.32
CA GLU A 19 3.22 -22.75 -7.88
C GLU A 19 3.44 -21.49 -7.03
N ILE A 20 4.34 -20.60 -7.47
CA ILE A 20 4.57 -19.30 -6.82
C ILE A 20 3.31 -18.43 -6.87
N ILE A 21 2.67 -18.32 -8.04
CA ILE A 21 1.41 -17.58 -8.20
C ILE A 21 0.34 -18.19 -7.30
N GLY A 22 0.17 -19.51 -7.32
CA GLY A 22 -0.80 -20.20 -6.48
C GLY A 22 -0.52 -20.05 -4.98
N PHE A 23 0.74 -19.89 -4.57
CA PHE A 23 1.09 -19.52 -3.18
C PHE A 23 0.56 -18.15 -2.81
N PHE A 24 0.79 -17.14 -3.66
CA PHE A 24 0.29 -15.79 -3.42
C PHE A 24 -1.23 -15.66 -3.54
N GLU A 25 -1.89 -16.48 -4.36
CA GLU A 25 -3.36 -16.57 -4.37
C GLU A 25 -3.92 -17.06 -3.04
N ARG A 26 -3.26 -18.04 -2.40
CA ARG A 26 -3.61 -18.49 -1.04
C ARG A 26 -3.39 -17.39 -0.01
N VAL A 27 -2.27 -16.68 -0.09
CA VAL A 27 -2.01 -15.50 0.77
C VAL A 27 -3.10 -14.44 0.60
N ALA A 28 -3.50 -14.13 -0.64
CA ALA A 28 -4.59 -13.20 -0.91
C ALA A 28 -5.94 -13.69 -0.36
N ALA A 29 -6.23 -14.99 -0.47
CA ALA A 29 -7.43 -15.58 0.11
C ALA A 29 -7.43 -15.52 1.64
N ASP A 30 -6.27 -15.69 2.28
CA ASP A 30 -6.12 -15.52 3.72
C ASP A 30 -6.31 -14.07 4.16
N PHE A 31 -5.77 -13.11 3.40
CA PHE A 31 -6.00 -11.68 3.64
C PHE A 31 -7.48 -11.30 3.60
N ALA A 32 -8.26 -11.87 2.68
CA ALA A 32 -9.69 -11.57 2.56
C ALA A 32 -10.53 -12.00 3.80
N LYS A 33 -9.98 -12.84 4.70
CA LYS A 33 -10.64 -13.27 5.93
C LYS A 33 -10.65 -12.20 7.02
N VAL A 34 -9.72 -11.25 6.97
CA VAL A 34 -9.63 -10.12 7.90
C VAL A 34 -10.02 -8.85 7.15
N ARG A 35 -10.96 -8.11 7.72
CA ARG A 35 -11.54 -6.95 7.04
C ARG A 35 -11.58 -5.72 7.95
N ASP A 36 -11.30 -4.57 7.35
CA ASP A 36 -11.53 -3.24 7.91
C ASP A 36 -12.23 -2.38 6.84
N GLU A 37 -13.54 -2.17 7.01
CA GLU A 37 -14.39 -1.45 6.06
C GLU A 37 -14.06 0.06 5.98
N SER A 38 -13.17 0.58 6.83
CA SER A 38 -12.66 1.95 6.70
C SER A 38 -11.60 2.10 5.60
N TYR A 39 -11.13 1.00 5.00
CA TYR A 39 -10.25 0.99 3.83
C TYR A 39 -10.99 0.57 2.56
N VAL A 40 -10.45 1.01 1.42
CA VAL A 40 -10.89 0.56 0.09
C VAL A 40 -9.66 0.12 -0.72
N PRO A 41 -9.52 -1.19 -1.02
CA PRO A 41 -10.35 -2.32 -0.56
C PRO A 41 -10.23 -2.56 0.95
N ALA A 42 -11.25 -3.19 1.55
CA ALA A 42 -11.37 -3.41 2.99
C ALA A 42 -10.48 -4.52 3.56
N HIS A 43 -9.48 -5.00 2.82
CA HIS A 43 -8.57 -6.06 3.23
C HIS A 43 -7.20 -5.87 2.59
N SER A 44 -6.20 -6.55 3.14
CA SER A 44 -4.87 -6.58 2.54
C SER A 44 -4.91 -7.18 1.13
N THR A 45 -4.04 -6.72 0.23
CA THR A 45 -4.04 -7.15 -1.18
C THR A 45 -2.70 -7.68 -1.61
N VAL A 46 -2.72 -8.58 -2.59
CA VAL A 46 -1.56 -8.99 -3.38
C VAL A 46 -1.77 -8.51 -4.81
N SER A 47 -0.75 -7.93 -5.42
CA SER A 47 -0.78 -7.53 -6.84
C SER A 47 0.54 -7.89 -7.51
N PHE A 48 0.46 -8.46 -8.72
CA PHE A 48 1.62 -8.74 -9.56
C PHE A 48 1.77 -7.61 -10.57
N GLY A 49 2.81 -6.77 -10.40
CA GLY A 49 2.98 -5.56 -11.19
C GLY A 49 3.83 -5.76 -12.45
N LYS A 50 4.75 -6.73 -12.44
CA LYS A 50 5.72 -6.89 -13.53
C LYS A 50 6.27 -8.30 -13.60
N LEU A 51 6.37 -8.84 -14.81
CA LEU A 51 7.18 -10.02 -15.10
C LEU A 51 8.16 -9.65 -16.22
N THR A 52 9.45 -9.84 -15.97
CA THR A 52 10.50 -9.65 -16.97
C THR A 52 11.26 -10.94 -17.20
N THR A 53 11.60 -11.19 -18.46
CA THR A 53 12.43 -12.33 -18.86
C THR A 53 13.73 -11.79 -19.46
N GLY A 54 14.83 -12.41 -19.08
CA GLY A 54 16.16 -12.11 -19.57
C GLY A 54 16.94 -13.39 -19.81
N MET A 55 18.18 -13.25 -20.25
CA MET A 55 19.05 -14.39 -20.55
C MET A 55 19.30 -15.22 -19.28
N GLY A 56 18.63 -16.37 -19.16
CA GLY A 56 18.73 -17.28 -18.01
C GLY A 56 18.02 -16.81 -16.73
N LYS A 57 17.14 -15.80 -16.79
CA LYS A 57 16.47 -15.24 -15.61
C LYS A 57 15.03 -14.84 -15.88
N ILE A 58 14.17 -15.04 -14.89
CA ILE A 58 12.85 -14.43 -14.81
C ILE A 58 12.76 -13.66 -13.51
N GLU A 59 12.23 -12.45 -13.55
CA GLU A 59 11.93 -11.64 -12.38
C GLU A 59 10.43 -11.37 -12.34
N LEU A 60 9.82 -11.63 -11.19
CA LEU A 60 8.43 -11.34 -10.91
C LEU A 60 8.37 -10.33 -9.76
N SER A 61 7.91 -9.12 -10.06
CA SER A 61 7.69 -8.08 -9.07
C SER A 61 6.22 -8.09 -8.64
N PHE A 62 6.01 -8.09 -7.34
CA PHE A 62 4.69 -8.04 -6.71
C PHE A 62 4.69 -7.05 -5.56
N ASP A 63 3.51 -6.54 -5.24
CA ASP A 63 3.26 -5.66 -4.10
C ASP A 63 2.22 -6.25 -3.17
N LEU A 64 2.39 -5.94 -1.88
CA LEU A 64 1.48 -6.29 -0.82
C LEU A 64 1.05 -5.00 -0.13
N ARG A 65 -0.26 -4.77 -0.03
CA ARG A 65 -0.81 -3.67 0.79
C ARG A 65 -1.43 -4.30 2.00
N LEU A 66 -0.95 -3.91 3.18
CA LEU A 66 -1.30 -4.57 4.43
C LEU A 66 -2.20 -3.67 5.27
N LEU A 67 -3.23 -4.27 5.87
CA LEU A 67 -3.92 -3.69 7.01
C LEU A 67 -2.96 -3.58 8.21
N PRO A 68 -3.16 -2.60 9.12
CA PRO A 68 -2.23 -2.30 10.21
C PRO A 68 -1.94 -3.46 11.17
N GLU A 69 -2.87 -4.42 11.30
CA GLU A 69 -2.77 -5.55 12.22
C GLU A 69 -1.77 -6.61 11.74
N LEU A 70 -1.39 -6.60 10.47
CA LEU A 70 -0.44 -7.57 9.91
C LEU A 70 0.99 -7.09 10.10
N SER A 71 1.81 -7.94 10.71
CA SER A 71 3.26 -7.72 10.81
C SER A 71 3.94 -7.92 9.45
N PRO A 72 4.59 -6.88 8.89
CA PRO A 72 5.30 -7.02 7.62
C PRO A 72 6.47 -8.00 7.68
N ASP A 73 7.11 -8.12 8.85
CA ASP A 73 8.28 -8.99 9.03
C ASP A 73 7.87 -10.47 9.18
N GLU A 74 6.75 -10.76 9.88
CA GLU A 74 6.19 -12.11 9.93
C GLU A 74 5.72 -12.57 8.54
N LEU A 75 5.09 -11.67 7.78
CA LEU A 75 4.68 -11.95 6.41
C LEU A 75 5.88 -12.18 5.48
N GLN A 76 6.95 -11.37 5.62
CA GLN A 76 8.18 -11.57 4.87
C GLN A 76 8.77 -12.95 5.16
N LYS A 77 8.81 -13.36 6.43
CA LYS A 77 9.27 -14.70 6.80
C LYS A 77 8.39 -15.79 6.19
N HIS A 78 7.07 -15.64 6.26
CA HIS A 78 6.13 -16.58 5.65
C HIS A 78 6.35 -16.74 4.14
N ILE A 79 6.59 -15.63 3.43
CA ILE A 79 6.91 -15.64 2.00
C ILE A 79 8.23 -16.34 1.74
N GLN A 80 9.28 -16.03 2.50
CA GLN A 80 10.59 -16.67 2.35
C GLN A 80 10.50 -18.19 2.55
N ASP A 81 9.81 -18.64 3.60
CA ASP A 81 9.61 -20.06 3.89
C ASP A 81 8.80 -20.75 2.78
N GLY A 82 7.74 -20.10 2.29
CA GLY A 82 6.92 -20.59 1.19
C GLY A 82 7.70 -20.75 -0.11
N ILE A 83 8.49 -19.75 -0.49
CA ILE A 83 9.33 -19.77 -1.68
C ILE A 83 10.45 -20.81 -1.56
N GLN A 84 11.09 -20.93 -0.40
CA GLN A 84 12.08 -21.98 -0.16
C GLN A 84 11.48 -23.38 -0.26
N LYS A 85 10.25 -23.58 0.22
CA LYS A 85 9.55 -24.85 0.10
C LYS A 85 9.30 -25.21 -1.36
N ILE A 86 8.84 -24.25 -2.17
CA ILE A 86 8.65 -24.44 -3.61
C ILE A 86 9.99 -24.75 -4.28
N ALA A 87 11.05 -24.00 -3.96
CA ALA A 87 12.37 -24.16 -4.55
C ALA A 87 12.95 -25.59 -4.41
N ARG A 88 12.65 -26.30 -3.31
CA ARG A 88 13.07 -27.70 -3.11
C ARG A 88 12.47 -28.66 -4.14
N GLY A 89 11.32 -28.34 -4.73
CA GLY A 89 10.70 -29.11 -5.81
C GLY A 89 11.37 -28.90 -7.18
N TYR A 90 12.20 -27.88 -7.32
CA TYR A 90 12.81 -27.46 -8.59
C TYR A 90 14.33 -27.31 -8.46
N PRO A 91 15.09 -28.39 -8.19
CA PRO A 91 16.54 -28.32 -7.93
C PRO A 91 17.38 -27.79 -9.10
N GLY A 92 16.82 -27.75 -10.31
CA GLY A 92 17.46 -27.17 -11.50
C GLY A 92 17.29 -25.66 -11.64
N LEU A 93 16.56 -25.00 -10.73
CA LEU A 93 16.29 -23.56 -10.76
C LEU A 93 16.90 -22.88 -9.52
N ASN A 94 17.42 -21.67 -9.70
CA ASN A 94 17.79 -20.79 -8.59
C ASN A 94 16.62 -19.84 -8.31
N ILE A 95 15.92 -20.07 -7.19
CA ILE A 95 14.67 -19.38 -6.83
C ILE A 95 14.87 -18.65 -5.51
N GLY A 96 14.46 -17.38 -5.48
CA GLY A 96 14.49 -16.57 -4.27
C GLY A 96 13.49 -15.43 -4.33
N ALA A 97 13.21 -14.85 -3.16
CA ALA A 97 12.40 -13.65 -3.02
C ALA A 97 13.09 -12.68 -2.07
N ALA A 98 13.07 -11.40 -2.42
CA ALA A 98 13.65 -10.32 -1.62
C ALA A 98 12.67 -9.16 -1.54
N ARG A 99 12.69 -8.45 -0.41
CA ARG A 99 11.91 -7.23 -0.20
C ARG A 99 12.71 -6.04 -0.73
N GLU A 100 12.24 -5.45 -1.84
CA GLU A 100 12.90 -4.27 -2.42
C GLU A 100 12.55 -2.98 -1.66
N ARG A 101 11.29 -2.87 -1.21
CA ARG A 101 10.77 -1.66 -0.57
C ARG A 101 9.79 -2.03 0.55
N MET A 102 9.80 -1.24 1.61
CA MET A 102 8.77 -1.22 2.64
C MET A 102 8.41 0.24 2.93
N ASN A 103 7.12 0.56 2.91
CA ASN A 103 6.63 1.84 3.39
C ASN A 103 6.00 1.64 4.76
N PRO A 104 6.33 2.47 5.75
CA PRO A 104 5.64 2.42 7.02
C PRO A 104 4.17 2.84 6.86
N GLY A 105 3.32 2.25 7.70
CA GLY A 105 1.95 2.73 7.88
C GLY A 105 1.93 3.99 8.73
N LEU A 106 0.92 4.85 8.51
CA LEU A 106 0.61 5.97 9.39
C LEU A 106 -0.48 5.53 10.39
N SER A 107 -0.22 5.66 11.68
CA SER A 107 -1.09 5.18 12.76
C SER A 107 -1.08 6.11 13.99
N VAL A 108 -1.19 7.41 13.78
CA VAL A 108 -1.34 8.37 14.90
C VAL A 108 -2.72 8.14 15.55
N PRO A 109 -2.80 7.97 16.89
CA PRO A 109 -4.07 7.77 17.58
C PRO A 109 -5.06 8.91 17.30
N GLU A 110 -6.34 8.58 17.09
CA GLU A 110 -7.36 9.59 16.79
C GLU A 110 -7.55 10.60 17.93
N ASN A 111 -7.30 10.18 19.17
CA ASN A 111 -7.35 11.03 20.36
C ASN A 111 -6.02 11.75 20.66
N HIS A 112 -5.03 11.68 19.76
CA HIS A 112 -3.78 12.40 19.93
C HIS A 112 -4.04 13.92 19.91
N GLU A 113 -3.32 14.68 20.72
CA GLU A 113 -3.52 16.14 20.86
C GLU A 113 -3.43 16.87 19.51
N PHE A 114 -2.42 16.53 18.69
CA PHE A 114 -2.25 17.08 17.34
C PHE A 114 -3.43 16.78 16.40
N VAL A 115 -3.99 15.56 16.46
CA VAL A 115 -5.18 15.21 15.66
C VAL A 115 -6.39 16.03 16.12
N THR A 116 -6.57 16.15 17.43
CA THR A 116 -7.64 16.98 18.02
C THR A 116 -7.50 18.45 17.61
N LEU A 117 -6.28 19.00 17.63
CA LEU A 117 -5.98 20.35 17.18
C LEU A 117 -6.35 20.54 15.71
N CYS A 118 -5.97 19.60 14.84
CA CYS A 118 -6.32 19.65 13.41
C CYS A 118 -7.84 19.58 13.20
N GLN A 119 -8.57 18.72 13.91
CA GLN A 119 -10.04 18.66 13.81
C GLN A 119 -10.71 19.97 14.27
N GLN A 120 -10.19 20.61 15.31
CA GLN A 120 -10.68 21.94 15.74
C GLN A 120 -10.39 23.01 14.67
N ALA A 121 -9.18 23.02 14.10
CA ALA A 121 -8.81 23.93 13.02
C ALA A 121 -9.71 23.73 11.78
N MET A 122 -10.05 22.48 11.44
CA MET A 122 -11.02 22.18 10.38
C MET A 122 -12.40 22.79 10.68
N LYS A 123 -12.92 22.62 11.89
CA LYS A 123 -14.23 23.22 12.29
C LYS A 123 -14.22 24.74 12.17
N GLU A 124 -13.17 25.39 12.65
CA GLU A 124 -13.04 26.86 12.59
C GLU A 124 -12.85 27.39 11.17
N ALA A 125 -12.24 26.59 10.28
CA ALA A 125 -12.17 26.87 8.86
C ALA A 125 -13.46 26.50 8.09
N GLY A 126 -14.54 26.09 8.77
CA GLY A 126 -15.81 25.71 8.16
C GLY A 126 -15.74 24.40 7.37
N LEU A 127 -14.81 23.51 7.71
CA LEU A 127 -14.61 22.20 7.09
C LEU A 127 -15.20 21.08 7.95
N ASP A 128 -15.56 19.96 7.30
CA ASP A 128 -15.98 18.74 7.98
C ASP A 128 -14.77 18.07 8.66
N PRO A 129 -14.72 17.96 10.00
CA PRO A 129 -13.57 17.45 10.75
C PRO A 129 -13.51 15.91 10.80
N THR A 130 -13.96 15.25 9.74
CA THR A 130 -14.00 13.78 9.64
C THR A 130 -12.60 13.22 9.39
N LEU A 131 -12.22 12.22 10.18
CA LEU A 131 -11.03 11.42 9.94
C LEU A 131 -11.35 10.31 8.95
N ALA A 132 -10.41 10.03 8.05
CA ALA A 132 -10.53 8.96 7.08
C ALA A 132 -9.21 8.21 6.95
N LYS A 133 -9.30 6.90 6.72
CA LYS A 133 -8.16 6.08 6.33
C LYS A 133 -8.03 6.07 4.82
N LYS A 134 -6.79 5.94 4.33
CA LYS A 134 -6.50 5.89 2.90
C LYS A 134 -5.55 4.74 2.61
N ALA A 135 -5.89 3.88 1.66
CA ALA A 135 -5.08 2.74 1.22
C ALA A 135 -3.89 3.16 0.33
N THR A 136 -3.15 4.20 0.74
CA THR A 136 -1.96 4.72 0.07
C THR A 136 -0.88 5.04 1.08
N SER A 137 0.35 5.21 0.60
CA SER A 137 1.47 5.73 1.39
C SER A 137 1.68 7.21 1.11
N THR A 138 2.14 7.95 2.12
CA THR A 138 2.65 9.33 2.04
C THR A 138 3.86 9.43 2.97
N GLU A 139 4.57 10.55 2.93
CA GLU A 139 5.72 10.84 3.80
C GLU A 139 5.30 11.02 5.27
N ALA A 140 4.01 11.20 5.58
CA ALA A 140 3.52 11.37 6.94
C ALA A 140 3.92 10.21 7.87
N ALA A 141 3.94 8.99 7.34
CA ALA A 141 4.36 7.82 8.11
C ALA A 141 5.85 7.87 8.51
N GLN A 142 6.70 8.51 7.69
CA GLN A 142 8.11 8.72 8.02
C GLN A 142 8.28 9.75 9.15
N TYR A 143 7.47 10.83 9.13
CA TYR A 143 7.47 11.80 10.24
C TYR A 143 7.04 11.14 11.55
N GLN A 144 6.00 10.29 11.52
CA GLN A 144 5.58 9.52 12.68
C GLN A 144 6.70 8.61 13.20
N GLN A 145 7.40 7.89 12.32
CA GLN A 145 8.53 7.05 12.72
C GLN A 145 9.68 7.86 13.33
N ALA A 146 9.87 9.10 12.90
CA ALA A 146 10.85 10.02 13.47
C ALA A 146 10.38 10.66 14.79
N GLY A 147 9.18 10.33 15.29
CA GLY A 147 8.64 10.81 16.56
C GLY A 147 7.73 12.03 16.44
N TYR A 148 7.36 12.45 15.23
CA TYR A 148 6.50 13.61 15.00
C TYR A 148 5.09 13.15 14.59
N PRO A 149 4.03 13.49 15.36
CA PRO A 149 2.66 13.17 14.96
C PRO A 149 2.34 13.89 13.63
N ALA A 150 1.73 13.16 12.70
CA ALA A 150 1.41 13.68 11.38
C ALA A 150 -0.03 13.31 10.97
N VAL A 151 -0.68 14.24 10.28
CA VAL A 151 -1.95 14.01 9.58
C VAL A 151 -1.76 14.38 8.11
N VAL A 152 -2.53 13.75 7.22
CA VAL A 152 -2.50 14.07 5.79
C VAL A 152 -3.74 14.89 5.47
N PHE A 153 -3.51 16.12 4.99
CA PHE A 153 -4.57 17.01 4.55
C PHE A 153 -4.12 17.75 3.28
N GLY A 154 -5.05 18.00 2.37
CA GLY A 154 -4.74 18.75 1.16
C GLY A 154 -5.99 19.11 0.36
N PRO A 155 -5.87 20.09 -0.54
CA PRO A 155 -6.95 20.53 -1.40
C PRO A 155 -7.23 19.52 -2.52
N GLY A 156 -8.47 19.44 -2.97
CA GLY A 156 -8.82 18.71 -4.18
C GLY A 156 -9.23 17.26 -3.95
N VAL A 157 -9.62 16.63 -5.06
CA VAL A 157 -9.95 15.20 -5.08
C VAL A 157 -8.67 14.43 -5.32
N SER A 158 -8.38 13.45 -4.48
CA SER A 158 -7.21 12.59 -4.68
C SER A 158 -7.53 11.40 -5.58
N VAL A 159 -8.44 10.52 -5.16
CA VAL A 159 -8.74 9.28 -5.88
C VAL A 159 -9.45 9.59 -7.20
N GLY A 160 -8.91 9.08 -8.31
CA GLY A 160 -9.49 9.28 -9.65
C GLY A 160 -9.17 10.62 -10.31
N ASN A 161 -8.40 11.50 -9.64
CA ASN A 161 -7.99 12.79 -10.20
C ASN A 161 -6.46 12.96 -10.20
N SER A 162 -5.78 12.66 -9.08
CA SER A 162 -4.32 12.79 -9.04
C SER A 162 -3.62 11.76 -9.94
N HIS A 163 -2.49 12.15 -10.54
CA HIS A 163 -1.72 11.37 -11.52
C HIS A 163 -2.50 11.04 -12.81
N SER A 164 -3.46 11.88 -13.18
CA SER A 164 -4.20 11.77 -14.44
C SER A 164 -3.79 12.88 -15.42
N PRO A 165 -3.96 12.70 -16.75
CA PRO A 165 -3.64 13.74 -17.73
C PRO A 165 -4.42 15.05 -17.55
N ASN A 166 -5.60 14.98 -16.93
CA ASN A 166 -6.48 16.12 -16.64
C ASN A 166 -6.58 16.39 -15.13
N GLU A 167 -5.52 16.08 -14.39
CA GLU A 167 -5.39 16.43 -12.98
C GLU A 167 -5.64 17.93 -12.80
N HIS A 168 -6.57 18.26 -11.91
CA HIS A 168 -6.94 19.64 -11.62
C HIS A 168 -7.29 19.82 -10.15
N ASN A 169 -7.38 21.08 -9.74
CA ASN A 169 -7.92 21.47 -8.45
C ASN A 169 -8.89 22.62 -8.62
N LEU A 170 -9.84 22.76 -7.69
CA LEU A 170 -10.74 23.92 -7.65
C LEU A 170 -10.08 25.02 -6.82
N VAL A 171 -10.20 26.27 -7.26
CA VAL A 171 -9.66 27.42 -6.52
C VAL A 171 -10.26 27.48 -5.11
N ASP A 172 -11.57 27.24 -4.98
CA ASP A 172 -12.24 27.14 -3.67
C ASP A 172 -11.59 26.09 -2.75
N HIS A 173 -11.18 24.93 -3.28
CA HIS A 173 -10.49 23.92 -2.47
C HIS A 173 -9.12 24.39 -1.98
N LEU A 174 -8.40 25.16 -2.80
CA LEU A 174 -7.12 25.77 -2.39
C LEU A 174 -7.35 26.79 -1.28
N GLU A 175 -8.34 27.68 -1.43
CA GLU A 175 -8.70 28.69 -0.41
C GLU A 175 -9.10 28.04 0.91
N ARG A 176 -9.90 26.96 0.87
CA ARG A 176 -10.27 26.17 2.04
C ARG A 176 -9.07 25.50 2.71
N ALA A 177 -8.11 25.03 1.93
CA ALA A 177 -6.88 24.47 2.49
C ALA A 177 -6.01 25.53 3.15
N ILE A 178 -5.93 26.73 2.58
CA ILE A 178 -5.25 27.89 3.20
C ILE A 178 -5.89 28.20 4.54
N ALA A 179 -7.23 28.34 4.60
CA ALA A 179 -7.94 28.62 5.84
C ALA A 179 -7.67 27.56 6.92
N PHE A 180 -7.61 26.27 6.56
CA PHE A 180 -7.21 25.22 7.49
C PHE A 180 -5.78 25.41 8.01
N TYR A 181 -4.81 25.64 7.12
CA TYR A 181 -3.40 25.81 7.52
C TYR A 181 -3.20 27.06 8.39
N GLU A 182 -3.89 28.17 8.11
CA GLU A 182 -3.87 29.36 8.96
C GLU A 182 -4.35 29.03 10.38
N ARG A 183 -5.49 28.34 10.52
CA ARG A 183 -6.01 27.92 11.84
C ARG A 183 -5.07 26.96 12.56
N VAL A 184 -4.41 26.04 11.85
CA VAL A 184 -3.41 25.15 12.46
C VAL A 184 -2.20 25.93 12.96
N ILE A 185 -1.66 26.86 12.16
CA ILE A 185 -0.51 27.68 12.53
C ILE A 185 -0.84 28.56 13.74
N GLU A 186 -2.00 29.23 13.73
CA GLU A 186 -2.45 30.03 14.86
C GLU A 186 -2.55 29.22 16.16
N LYS A 187 -3.06 27.98 16.09
CA LYS A 187 -3.19 27.13 17.29
C LYS A 187 -1.87 26.52 17.76
N ALA A 188 -0.95 26.24 16.85
CA ALA A 188 0.28 25.51 17.15
C ALA A 188 1.47 26.42 17.46
N CYS A 189 1.45 27.68 16.98
CA CYS A 189 2.63 28.54 16.96
C CYS A 189 2.44 29.92 17.60
N LEU A 190 1.20 30.37 17.82
CA LEU A 190 0.89 31.70 18.36
C LEU A 190 0.19 31.59 19.73
#